data_AF-A0A7H8M501-F1
#
_entry.id   AF-A0A7H8M501-F1
#
_cell.length_a   1.000
_cell.length_b   1.000
_cell.length_c   1.000
_cell.angle_alpha   90.00
_cell.angle_beta   90.00
_cell.angle_gamma   90.00
#
_symmetry.space_group_name_H-M   'P 1'
#
loop_
_entity.id
_entity.type
_entity.pdbx_description
1 polymer ?
#
loop_
_entity_poly.entity_id
_entity_poly.type
_entity_poly.pdbx_seq_one_letter_code
_entity_poly.pdbx_strand_id
1 'polypeptide(L)'
;MARHLTEYGLARNTVNLGIRILPLDVLTSAPTVSRGLGPEHTLDRALAAVINDLDEHPGAGVELLRICLSARTTPTRRRALQVLTSWPPEHRPSRLRVWISAAASAEPDGELEKEMQAFLTD
;
A
#
# COMPACT_ATOMS: atom_id res chain seq x y z
N MET A 1 26.06 -4.45 -7.88
CA MET A 1 25.78 -3.00 -7.94
C MET A 1 24.88 -2.64 -9.14
N ALA A 2 25.19 -3.05 -10.38
CA ALA A 2 24.35 -2.75 -11.54
C ALA A 2 22.92 -3.37 -11.49
N ARG A 3 22.80 -4.64 -11.07
CA ARG A 3 21.49 -5.35 -10.97
C ARG A 3 20.49 -4.63 -10.04
N HIS A 4 20.93 -4.21 -8.85
CA HIS A 4 20.06 -3.47 -7.91
C HIS A 4 19.60 -2.12 -8.44
N LEU A 5 20.45 -1.38 -9.17
CA LEU A 5 20.05 -0.10 -9.77
C LEU A 5 18.99 -0.31 -10.87
N THR A 6 19.08 -1.41 -11.62
CA THR A 6 18.07 -1.77 -12.63
C THR A 6 16.75 -2.20 -11.99
N GLU A 7 16.79 -3.00 -10.92
CA GLU A 7 15.60 -3.44 -10.17
C GLU A 7 14.86 -2.25 -9.52
N TYR A 8 15.59 -1.35 -8.87
CA TYR A 8 15.02 -0.10 -8.32
C TYR A 8 14.41 0.80 -9.42
N GLY A 9 15.06 0.88 -10.58
CA GLY A 9 14.53 1.61 -11.73
C GLY A 9 13.22 1.00 -12.26
N LEU A 10 13.15 -0.33 -12.32
CA LEU A 10 11.95 -1.05 -12.74
C LEU A 10 10.80 -0.84 -11.76
N ALA A 11 11.04 -0.98 -10.45
CA ALA A 11 10.03 -0.75 -9.41
C ALA A 11 9.43 0.67 -9.51
N ARG A 12 10.27 1.69 -9.67
CA ARG A 12 9.82 3.08 -9.88
C ARG A 12 9.00 3.23 -11.16
N ASN A 13 9.41 2.59 -12.26
CA ASN A 13 8.66 2.65 -13.52
C ASN A 13 7.29 1.98 -13.40
N THR A 14 7.21 0.82 -12.75
CA THR A 14 5.94 0.11 -12.49
C THR A 14 5.00 0.96 -11.65
N VAL A 15 5.50 1.57 -10.57
CA VAL A 15 4.73 2.51 -9.74
C VAL A 15 4.23 3.69 -10.57
N ASN A 16 5.11 4.35 -11.33
CA ASN A 16 4.75 5.50 -12.14
C ASN A 16 3.71 5.16 -13.20
N LEU A 17 3.83 3.98 -13.82
CA LEU A 17 2.85 3.50 -14.78
C LEU A 17 1.51 3.21 -14.08
N GLY A 18 1.53 2.52 -12.95
CA GLY A 18 0.33 2.23 -12.15
C GLY A 18 -0.43 3.49 -11.75
N ILE A 19 0.27 4.53 -11.27
CA ILE A 19 -0.32 5.84 -10.94
C ILE A 19 -1.00 6.48 -12.15
N ARG A 20 -0.48 6.29 -13.37
CA ARG A 20 -1.02 6.91 -14.58
C ARG A 20 -2.22 6.16 -15.17
N ILE A 21 -2.26 4.84 -15.06
CA ILE A 21 -3.24 4.01 -15.80
C ILE A 21 -4.37 3.48 -14.92
N LEU A 22 -4.15 3.35 -13.60
CA LEU A 22 -5.17 2.83 -12.70
C LEU A 22 -6.09 3.98 -12.24
N PRO A 23 -7.41 3.75 -12.14
CA PRO A 23 -8.35 4.73 -11.61
C PRO A 23 -8.23 4.78 -10.08
N LEU A 24 -7.14 5.37 -9.57
CA LEU A 24 -6.81 5.34 -8.15
C LEU A 24 -7.90 5.98 -7.28
N ASP A 25 -8.52 7.06 -7.75
CA ASP A 25 -9.65 7.71 -7.09
C ASP A 25 -10.80 6.72 -6.82
N VAL A 26 -11.13 5.87 -7.80
CA VAL A 26 -12.15 4.83 -7.65
C VAL A 26 -11.67 3.72 -6.73
N LEU A 27 -10.44 3.24 -6.91
CA LEU A 27 -9.88 2.11 -6.16
C LEU A 27 -9.61 2.44 -4.70
N THR A 28 -9.48 3.71 -4.34
CA THR A 28 -9.19 4.18 -2.97
C THR A 28 -10.21 5.18 -2.43
N SER A 29 -11.44 5.16 -2.96
CA SER A 29 -12.51 6.09 -2.58
C SER A 29 -13.13 5.80 -1.21
N ALA A 30 -13.16 4.54 -0.77
CA ALA A 30 -13.62 4.14 0.56
C ALA A 30 -13.22 2.70 0.90
N PRO A 31 -12.64 2.44 2.08
CA PRO A 31 -12.45 1.09 2.59
C PRO A 31 -13.76 0.30 2.70
N THR A 32 -13.72 -0.97 2.30
CA THR A 32 -14.81 -1.94 2.51
C THR A 32 -14.24 -3.23 3.10
N VAL A 33 -15.11 -4.15 3.51
CA VAL A 33 -14.72 -5.52 3.94
C VAL A 33 -14.48 -6.48 2.76
N SER A 34 -14.45 -5.98 1.51
CA SER A 34 -14.25 -6.83 0.33
C SER A 34 -12.86 -7.46 0.30
N ARG A 35 -12.83 -8.75 -0.07
CA ARG A 35 -11.61 -9.53 -0.26
C ARG A 35 -11.01 -9.43 -1.67
N GLY A 36 -11.64 -8.72 -2.60
CA GLY A 36 -11.08 -8.54 -3.95
C GLY A 36 -11.18 -9.77 -4.86
N LEU A 37 -12.19 -10.63 -4.65
CA LEU A 37 -12.36 -11.89 -5.39
C LEU A 37 -13.38 -11.73 -6.50
N GLY A 38 -13.07 -12.21 -7.71
CA GLY A 38 -13.99 -12.16 -8.86
C GLY A 38 -13.50 -11.24 -10.00
N PRO A 39 -14.09 -11.33 -11.19
CA PRO A 39 -13.68 -10.53 -12.36
C PRO A 39 -13.76 -9.00 -12.16
N GLU A 40 -14.74 -8.53 -11.39
CA GLU A 40 -14.98 -7.12 -11.04
C GLU A 40 -13.83 -6.48 -10.23
N HIS A 41 -12.99 -7.32 -9.61
CA HIS A 41 -11.83 -6.92 -8.82
C HIS A 41 -10.51 -6.96 -9.61
N THR A 42 -10.56 -7.05 -10.94
CA THR A 42 -9.36 -7.07 -11.79
C THR A 42 -8.48 -5.85 -11.57
N LEU A 43 -9.06 -4.66 -11.43
CA LEU A 43 -8.30 -3.44 -11.17
C LEU A 43 -7.73 -3.36 -9.74
N ASP A 44 -8.40 -3.96 -8.75
CA ASP A 44 -7.81 -4.08 -7.40
C ASP A 44 -6.58 -4.98 -7.42
N ARG A 45 -6.66 -6.11 -8.11
CA ARG A 45 -5.53 -7.04 -8.22
C ARG A 45 -4.37 -6.40 -8.97
N ALA A 46 -4.67 -5.60 -10.00
CA ALA A 46 -3.63 -4.82 -10.68
C ALA A 46 -2.95 -3.82 -9.72
N LEU A 47 -3.73 -3.10 -8.90
CA LEU A 47 -3.18 -2.20 -7.89
C LEU A 47 -2.34 -2.97 -6.84
N ALA A 48 -2.84 -4.09 -6.34
CA ALA A 48 -2.14 -4.95 -5.39
C ALA A 48 -0.82 -5.46 -5.97
N ALA A 49 -0.81 -5.87 -7.25
CA ALA A 49 0.40 -6.31 -7.93
C ALA A 49 1.45 -5.20 -8.05
N VAL A 50 1.05 -3.95 -8.29
CA VAL A 50 1.99 -2.81 -8.37
C VAL A 50 2.71 -2.57 -7.05
N ILE A 51 2.03 -2.78 -5.91
CA ILE A 51 2.62 -2.56 -4.58
C ILE A 51 3.26 -3.82 -3.99
N ASN A 52 3.12 -4.98 -4.64
CA ASN A 52 3.41 -6.25 -4.00
C ASN A 52 4.87 -6.38 -3.60
N ASP A 53 5.82 -5.92 -4.41
CA ASP A 53 7.25 -6.16 -4.14
C ASP A 53 7.96 -4.90 -3.59
N LEU A 54 7.20 -3.90 -3.15
CA LEU A 54 7.76 -2.62 -2.70
C LEU A 54 8.44 -2.69 -1.32
N ASP A 55 8.25 -3.77 -0.56
CA ASP A 55 9.01 -4.05 0.67
C ASP A 55 10.51 -4.24 0.38
N GLU A 56 10.86 -4.78 -0.78
CA GLU A 56 12.25 -4.91 -1.25
C GLU A 56 12.84 -3.60 -1.80
N HIS A 57 12.01 -2.55 -1.94
CA HIS A 57 12.39 -1.26 -2.51
C HIS A 57 12.05 -0.06 -1.61
N PRO A 58 12.71 0.09 -0.44
CA PRO A 58 12.50 1.23 0.46
C PRO A 58 12.47 2.60 -0.23
N GLY A 59 11.44 3.37 0.08
CA GLY A 59 11.20 4.72 -0.48
C GLY A 59 10.60 4.74 -1.88
N ALA A 60 10.42 3.61 -2.56
CA ALA A 60 9.67 3.55 -3.81
C ALA A 60 8.15 3.61 -3.55
N GLY A 61 7.43 4.39 -4.36
CA GLY A 61 5.96 4.40 -4.33
C GLY A 61 5.32 4.89 -3.04
N VAL A 62 6.02 5.72 -2.25
CA VAL A 62 5.51 6.26 -0.97
C VAL A 62 4.09 6.85 -1.10
N GLU A 63 3.85 7.70 -2.10
CA GLU A 63 2.52 8.30 -2.30
C GLU A 63 1.47 7.27 -2.71
N LEU A 64 1.84 6.27 -3.51
CA LEU A 64 0.92 5.19 -3.89
C LEU A 64 0.56 4.34 -2.66
N LEU A 65 1.54 3.96 -1.84
CA LEU A 65 1.34 3.21 -0.60
C LEU A 65 0.45 3.98 0.39
N ARG A 66 0.68 5.30 0.53
CA ARG A 66 -0.17 6.17 1.35
C ARG A 66 -1.64 6.12 0.89
N ILE A 67 -1.88 6.22 -0.41
CA ILE A 67 -3.22 6.16 -0.99
C ILE A 67 -3.82 4.75 -0.84
N CYS A 68 -3.02 3.69 -0.99
CA CYS A 68 -3.45 2.31 -0.82
C CYS A 68 -3.87 1.95 0.61
N LEU A 69 -3.48 2.71 1.63
CA LEU A 69 -4.03 2.56 2.99
C LEU A 69 -5.55 2.84 3.04
N SER A 70 -6.11 3.53 2.05
CA SER A 70 -7.56 3.76 1.89
C SER A 70 -8.17 2.92 0.76
N ALA A 71 -7.44 1.92 0.22
CA ALA A 71 -7.93 1.06 -0.85
C ALA A 71 -9.25 0.35 -0.47
N ARG A 72 -10.13 0.14 -1.45
CA ARG A 72 -11.44 -0.47 -1.20
C ARG A 72 -11.39 -1.90 -0.69
N THR A 73 -10.34 -2.65 -1.02
CA THR A 73 -10.16 -4.06 -0.63
C THR A 73 -9.22 -4.23 0.56
N THR A 74 -9.60 -5.08 1.51
CA THR A 74 -8.80 -5.35 2.72
C THR A 74 -7.38 -5.85 2.41
N PRO A 75 -7.18 -6.79 1.45
CA PRO A 75 -5.83 -7.27 1.13
C PRO A 75 -4.89 -6.16 0.65
N THR A 76 -5.38 -5.18 -0.12
CA THR A 76 -4.56 -4.08 -0.63
C THR A 76 -4.12 -3.15 0.51
N ARG A 77 -5.05 -2.82 1.43
CA ARG A 77 -4.73 -2.03 2.63
C ARG A 77 -3.72 -2.74 3.52
N ARG A 78 -3.94 -4.03 3.80
CA ARG A 78 -3.01 -4.86 4.57
C ARG A 78 -1.63 -4.93 3.92
N ARG A 79 -1.54 -5.09 2.58
CA ARG A 79 -0.24 -5.10 1.89
C ARG A 79 0.47 -3.75 1.99
N ALA A 80 -0.26 -2.64 1.84
CA ALA A 80 0.32 -1.30 1.98
C ALA A 80 0.88 -1.08 3.40
N LEU A 81 0.15 -1.50 4.44
CA LEU A 81 0.65 -1.49 5.83
C LEU A 81 1.94 -2.30 5.95
N GLN A 82 1.93 -3.56 5.51
CA GLN A 82 3.09 -4.45 5.59
C GLN A 82 4.34 -3.88 4.89
N VAL A 83 4.19 -3.35 3.68
CA VAL A 83 5.30 -2.74 2.95
C VAL A 83 5.89 -1.59 3.76
N LEU A 84 5.05 -0.64 4.19
CA LEU A 84 5.51 0.55 4.91
C LEU A 84 6.17 0.22 6.26
N THR A 85 5.68 -0.81 6.96
CA THR A 85 6.23 -1.21 8.27
C THR A 85 7.43 -2.14 8.17
N SER A 86 7.60 -2.86 7.05
CA SER A 86 8.78 -3.70 6.80
C SER A 86 10.06 -2.91 6.53
N TRP A 87 9.95 -1.68 6.01
CA TRP A 87 11.13 -0.88 5.69
C TRP A 87 11.94 -0.52 6.94
N PRO A 88 13.29 -0.39 6.83
CA PRO A 88 14.12 0.11 7.91
C PRO A 88 13.64 1.48 8.41
N PRO A 89 13.72 1.79 9.72
CA PRO A 89 13.19 3.02 10.30
C PRO A 89 13.62 4.32 9.59
N GLU A 90 14.87 4.38 9.12
CA GLU A 90 15.45 5.51 8.40
C GLU A 90 14.88 5.72 6.99
N HIS A 91 14.23 4.70 6.42
CA HIS A 91 13.56 4.77 5.12
C HIS A 91 12.03 4.94 5.25
N ARG A 92 11.48 4.84 6.46
CA ARG A 92 10.05 5.04 6.69
C ARG A 92 9.68 6.52 6.50
N PRO A 93 8.53 6.82 5.89
CA PRO A 93 8.05 8.20 5.80
C PRO A 93 7.90 8.83 7.19
N SER A 94 8.33 10.07 7.37
CA SER A 94 8.25 10.77 8.67
C SER A 94 6.80 10.91 9.19
N ARG A 95 5.82 10.92 8.27
CA ARG A 95 4.39 10.97 8.57
C ARG A 95 3.72 9.59 8.68
N LEU A 96 4.48 8.49 8.65
CA LEU A 96 3.92 7.14 8.60
C LEU A 96 2.91 6.87 9.73
N ARG A 97 3.23 7.25 10.97
CA ARG A 97 2.30 7.08 12.11
C ARG A 97 1.00 7.86 11.93
N VAL A 98 1.06 9.07 11.36
CA VAL A 98 -0.14 9.87 11.06
C VAL A 98 -1.00 9.17 10.01
N TRP A 99 -0.39 8.58 8.98
CA TRP A 99 -1.12 7.86 7.93
C TRP A 99 -1.77 6.59 8.46
N ILE A 100 -1.04 5.79 9.25
CA ILE A 100 -1.58 4.57 9.85
C ILE A 100 -2.68 4.89 10.86
N SER A 101 -2.52 5.95 11.66
CA SER A 101 -3.58 6.41 12.57
C SER A 101 -4.86 6.79 11.82
N ALA A 102 -4.74 7.57 10.74
CA ALA A 102 -5.90 7.94 9.92
C ALA A 102 -6.55 6.72 9.25
N ALA A 103 -5.75 5.76 8.77
CA ALA A 103 -6.24 4.52 8.18
C ALA A 103 -6.97 3.65 9.22
N ALA A 104 -6.40 3.49 10.41
CA ALA A 104 -7.00 2.71 11.49
C ALA A 104 -8.36 3.28 11.90
N SER A 105 -8.49 4.61 12.03
CA SER A 105 -9.77 5.26 12.37
C SER A 105 -10.88 5.05 11.32
N ALA A 106 -10.53 4.70 10.08
CA ALA A 106 -11.46 4.48 8.99
C ALA A 106 -11.57 2.99 8.58
N GLU A 107 -10.92 2.07 9.29
CA GLU A 107 -10.78 0.68 8.88
C GLU A 107 -12.02 -0.15 9.27
N PRO A 108 -12.74 -0.75 8.29
CA PRO A 108 -13.90 -1.60 8.59
C PRO A 108 -13.53 -3.05 8.99
N ASP A 109 -12.33 -3.55 8.67
CA ASP A 109 -11.86 -4.87 9.06
C ASP A 109 -11.22 -4.82 10.45
N GLY A 110 -11.94 -5.27 11.48
CA GLY A 110 -11.48 -5.16 12.87
C GLY A 110 -10.17 -5.88 13.19
N GLU A 111 -9.76 -6.88 12.39
CA GLU A 111 -8.43 -7.50 12.54
C GLU A 111 -7.34 -6.60 11.96
N LEU A 112 -7.52 -6.05 10.76
CA LEU A 112 -6.58 -5.08 10.19
C LEU A 112 -6.50 -3.80 11.04
N GLU A 113 -7.61 -3.34 11.62
CA GLU A 113 -7.60 -2.21 12.55
C GLU A 113 -6.67 -2.49 13.74
N LYS A 114 -6.78 -3.66 14.37
CA LYS A 114 -5.90 -4.07 15.47
C LYS A 114 -4.44 -4.15 15.05
N GLU A 115 -4.14 -4.68 13.86
CA GLU A 115 -2.79 -4.71 13.30
C GLU A 115 -2.20 -3.28 13.18
N MET A 116 -3.00 -2.33 12.69
CA MET A 116 -2.60 -0.93 12.59
C MET A 116 -2.40 -0.29 13.97
N GLN A 117 -3.28 -0.56 14.93
CA GLN A 117 -3.17 -0.03 16.30
C GLN A 117 -1.93 -0.57 17.02
N ALA A 118 -1.59 -1.85 16.85
CA ALA A 118 -0.39 -2.44 17.43
C ALA A 118 0.88 -1.70 16.98
N PHE A 119 1.00 -1.39 15.68
CA PHE A 119 2.12 -0.60 15.16
C PHE A 119 2.19 0.82 15.77
N LEU A 120 1.06 1.42 16.15
CA LEU A 120 1.02 2.76 16.74
C LEU A 120 1.44 2.78 18.21
N THR A 121 1.36 1.63 18.90
CA THR A 121 1.72 1.47 20.32
C THR A 121 3.14 0.93 20.55
N ASP A 122 3.72 0.26 19.55
CA ASP A 122 5.16 -0.08 19.50
C ASP A 122 6.03 1.17 19.36
#